data_AF-A0A2V3ZPH9-F1
#
_entry.id   AF-A0A2V3ZPH9-F1
#
_cell.length_a   1.000
_cell.length_b   1.000
_cell.length_c   1.000
_cell.angle_alpha   90.00
_cell.angle_beta   90.00
_cell.angle_gamma   90.00
#
_symmetry.space_group_name_H-M   'P 1'
#
loop_
_entity.id
_entity.type
_entity.pdbx_description
1 polymer ?
#
loop_
_entity_poly.entity_id
_entity_poly.type
_entity_poly.pdbx_seq_one_letter_code
_entity_poly.pdbx_strand_id
1 'polypeptide(L)'
;MRIVCISDTHGKHEDIKHIPDGDLLIHAGDSLGIGGIFDLEDLNVWLGTLPHEHKILIAGNHDWCFQTRSERARATVTNATYLEDSGITIGGFYFWGSPWTPRFRDWAFNLDRGEPLRTQWQRIPLNTDVLVTHGPPAGIRDTVVTPIVVVQ
;
A
#
# COMPACT_ATOMS: atom_id res chain seq x y z
N MET A 1 -12.41 -8.95 14.46
CA MET A 1 -12.11 -8.64 13.06
C MET A 1 -10.89 -9.42 12.63
N ARG A 2 -10.96 -10.13 11.52
CA ARG A 2 -9.83 -10.81 10.87
C ARG A 2 -9.38 -9.98 9.68
N ILE A 3 -8.12 -9.54 9.73
CA ILE A 3 -7.48 -8.72 8.70
C ILE A 3 -6.56 -9.61 7.86
N VAL A 4 -6.68 -9.52 6.55
CA VAL A 4 -5.82 -10.18 5.58
C VAL A 4 -4.92 -9.13 4.95
N CYS A 5 -3.60 -9.29 5.08
CA CYS A 5 -2.63 -8.32 4.59
C CYS A 5 -1.83 -8.90 3.44
N ILE A 6 -1.74 -8.16 2.34
CA ILE A 6 -0.87 -8.41 1.19
C ILE A 6 -0.15 -7.12 0.80
N SER A 7 0.89 -7.22 -0.02
CA SER A 7 1.65 -6.08 -0.54
C SER A 7 2.49 -6.54 -1.74
N ASP A 8 3.05 -5.59 -2.49
CA ASP A 8 4.11 -5.84 -3.47
C ASP A 8 3.73 -6.90 -4.52
N THR A 9 2.47 -6.87 -4.96
CA THR A 9 1.97 -7.81 -5.98
C THR A 9 2.49 -7.46 -7.36
N HIS A 10 2.87 -6.19 -7.60
CA HIS A 10 3.47 -5.72 -8.86
C HIS A 10 2.69 -6.16 -10.12
N GLY A 11 1.37 -6.05 -10.08
CA GLY A 11 0.49 -6.49 -11.19
C GLY A 11 0.29 -8.00 -11.29
N LYS A 12 0.77 -8.78 -10.31
CA LYS A 12 0.61 -10.26 -10.27
C LYS A 12 -0.41 -10.70 -9.22
N HIS A 13 -1.43 -9.88 -8.99
CA HIS A 13 -2.45 -10.18 -7.98
C HIS A 13 -3.26 -11.45 -8.32
N GLU A 14 -3.40 -11.81 -9.60
CA GLU A 14 -3.99 -13.09 -10.02
C GLU A 14 -3.11 -14.31 -9.73
N ASP A 15 -1.79 -14.14 -9.56
CA ASP A 15 -0.88 -15.25 -9.23
C ASP A 15 -1.05 -15.71 -7.76
N ILE A 16 -1.74 -14.93 -6.93
CA ILE A 16 -2.00 -15.28 -5.53
C ILE A 16 -3.09 -16.36 -5.48
N LYS A 17 -2.64 -17.62 -5.48
CA LYS A 17 -3.52 -18.80 -5.54
C LYS A 17 -4.60 -18.87 -4.47
N HIS A 18 -4.36 -18.29 -3.30
CA HIS A 18 -5.28 -18.35 -2.17
C HIS A 18 -5.14 -17.10 -1.30
N ILE A 19 -6.12 -16.20 -1.42
CA ILE A 19 -6.36 -15.16 -0.42
C ILE A 19 -7.27 -15.78 0.64
N PRO A 20 -6.83 -15.91 1.90
CA PRO A 20 -7.68 -16.44 2.96
C PRO A 20 -8.92 -15.57 3.17
N ASP A 21 -10.02 -16.15 3.64
CA ASP A 21 -11.18 -15.37 4.07
C ASP A 21 -10.82 -14.37 5.17
N GLY A 22 -11.55 -13.27 5.27
CA GLY A 22 -11.39 -12.24 6.30
C GLY A 22 -12.44 -11.15 6.18
N ASP A 23 -12.56 -10.33 7.22
CA ASP A 23 -13.52 -9.22 7.26
C ASP A 23 -12.99 -8.01 6.46
N LEU A 24 -11.66 -7.85 6.44
CA LEU A 24 -10.96 -6.75 5.78
C LEU A 24 -9.71 -7.26 5.07
N LEU A 25 -9.55 -6.92 3.79
CA LEU A 25 -8.29 -7.03 3.06
C LEU A 25 -7.53 -5.69 3.10
N ILE A 26 -6.22 -5.72 3.31
CA ILE A 26 -5.34 -4.58 3.16
C ILE A 26 -4.26 -4.91 2.13
N HIS A 27 -4.15 -4.07 1.09
CA HIS A 27 -3.00 -4.09 0.18
C HIS A 27 -2.07 -2.90 0.50
N ALA A 28 -0.86 -3.18 0.98
CA ALA A 28 0.08 -2.20 1.53
C ALA A 28 1.01 -1.57 0.48
N GLY A 29 0.50 -1.28 -0.73
CA GLY A 29 1.28 -0.66 -1.80
C GLY A 29 2.01 -1.64 -2.72
N ASP A 30 2.63 -1.07 -3.75
CA ASP A 30 3.29 -1.76 -4.87
C ASP A 30 2.38 -2.82 -5.51
N SER A 31 1.14 -2.40 -5.73
CA SER A 31 0.12 -3.23 -6.37
C SER A 31 0.25 -3.27 -7.90
N LEU A 32 0.91 -2.27 -8.48
CA LEU A 32 0.99 -2.06 -9.92
C LEU A 32 2.38 -2.43 -10.47
N GLY A 33 2.42 -2.90 -11.71
CA GLY A 33 3.66 -3.23 -12.41
C GLY A 33 4.35 -1.98 -12.98
N ILE A 34 3.78 -1.43 -14.07
CA ILE A 34 4.30 -0.22 -14.74
C ILE A 34 3.77 1.05 -14.03
N GLY A 35 2.77 0.90 -13.16
CA GLY A 35 2.25 2.00 -12.33
C GLY A 35 1.22 2.86 -13.05
N GLY A 36 0.60 2.34 -14.11
CA GLY A 36 -0.35 3.06 -14.95
C GLY A 36 -1.80 2.90 -14.49
N ILE A 37 -2.69 3.73 -15.06
CA ILE A 37 -4.14 3.64 -14.80
C ILE A 37 -4.72 2.31 -15.31
N PHE A 38 -4.20 1.75 -16.41
CA PHE A 38 -4.69 0.46 -16.93
C PHE A 38 -4.41 -0.68 -15.94
N ASP A 39 -3.21 -0.73 -15.37
CA ASP A 39 -2.87 -1.70 -14.31
C ASP A 39 -3.78 -1.54 -13.09
N LEU A 40 -4.16 -0.29 -12.77
CA LEU A 40 -5.05 0.01 -11.65
C LEU A 40 -6.50 -0.41 -11.93
N GLU A 41 -6.98 -0.26 -13.17
CA GLU A 41 -8.30 -0.73 -13.58
C GLU A 41 -8.39 -2.27 -13.43
N ASP A 42 -7.35 -2.98 -13.85
CA ASP A 42 -7.20 -4.44 -13.70
C ASP A 42 -7.20 -4.87 -12.22
N LEU A 43 -6.33 -4.24 -11.41
CA LEU A 43 -6.31 -4.45 -9.96
C LEU A 43 -7.68 -4.20 -9.32
N ASN A 44 -8.37 -3.13 -9.71
CA ASN A 44 -9.67 -2.78 -9.15
C ASN A 44 -10.73 -3.82 -9.50
N VAL A 45 -10.71 -4.37 -10.72
CA VAL A 45 -11.58 -5.49 -11.10
C VAL A 45 -11.31 -6.71 -10.22
N TRP A 46 -10.03 -7.10 -10.07
CA TRP A 46 -9.65 -8.22 -9.22
C TRP A 46 -10.08 -8.04 -7.76
N LEU A 47 -9.88 -6.85 -7.18
CA LEU A 47 -10.35 -6.52 -5.82
C LEU A 47 -11.87 -6.72 -5.66
N GLY A 48 -12.65 -6.44 -6.69
CA GLY A 48 -14.09 -6.65 -6.72
C GLY A 48 -14.52 -8.12 -6.66
N THR A 49 -13.64 -9.05 -7.04
CA THR A 49 -13.93 -10.50 -7.00
C THR A 49 -13.76 -11.10 -5.61
N LEU A 50 -13.04 -10.42 -4.70
CA LEU A 50 -12.70 -10.96 -3.39
C LEU A 50 -13.87 -10.81 -2.40
N PRO A 51 -14.11 -11.81 -1.53
CA PRO A 51 -15.30 -11.86 -0.67
C PRO A 51 -15.25 -10.92 0.55
N HIS A 52 -14.10 -10.27 0.81
CA HIS A 52 -13.91 -9.39 1.96
C HIS A 52 -14.90 -8.22 1.91
N GLU A 53 -15.63 -7.99 3.00
CA GLU A 53 -16.61 -6.90 3.12
C GLU A 53 -15.95 -5.54 2.90
N HIS A 54 -14.76 -5.37 3.48
CA HIS A 54 -13.96 -4.17 3.31
C HIS A 54 -12.63 -4.48 2.63
N LYS A 55 -12.14 -3.52 1.84
CA LYS A 55 -10.78 -3.52 1.28
C LYS A 55 -10.16 -2.15 1.47
N ILE A 56 -8.93 -2.10 1.97
CA ILE A 56 -8.09 -0.90 2.00
C ILE A 56 -6.94 -1.07 1.02
N LEU A 57 -6.66 -0.02 0.27
CA LEU A 57 -5.50 0.10 -0.61
C LEU A 57 -4.70 1.33 -0.21
N ILE A 58 -3.39 1.20 -0.08
CA ILE A 58 -2.47 2.34 -0.14
C ILE A 58 -1.56 2.16 -1.36
N ALA A 59 -0.97 3.25 -1.83
CA ALA A 59 0.04 3.20 -2.88
C ALA A 59 1.42 2.84 -2.29
N GLY A 60 2.28 2.27 -3.13
CA GLY A 60 3.71 2.15 -2.91
C GLY A 60 4.51 2.94 -3.95
N ASN A 61 5.83 2.71 -4.01
CA ASN A 61 6.71 3.44 -4.89
C ASN A 61 6.64 3.04 -6.39
N HIS A 62 5.97 1.93 -6.72
CA HIS A 62 5.66 1.52 -8.10
C HIS A 62 4.30 2.01 -8.59
N ASP A 63 3.45 2.56 -7.72
CA ASP A 63 2.07 2.91 -8.06
C ASP A 63 1.94 4.37 -8.57
N TRP A 64 2.73 4.71 -9.59
CA TRP A 64 2.93 6.08 -10.10
C TRP A 64 1.66 6.87 -10.42
N CYS A 65 0.60 6.21 -10.88
CA CYS A 65 -0.64 6.88 -11.25
C CYS A 65 -1.28 7.60 -10.06
N PHE A 66 -1.10 7.11 -8.83
CA PHE A 66 -1.62 7.79 -7.64
C PHE A 66 -0.92 9.12 -7.36
N GLN A 67 0.37 9.25 -7.69
CA GLN A 67 1.09 10.52 -7.54
C GLN A 67 0.91 11.44 -8.74
N THR A 68 0.97 10.90 -9.96
CA THR A 68 1.00 11.71 -11.20
C THR A 68 -0.38 12.02 -11.77
N ARG A 69 -1.39 11.22 -11.43
CA ARG A 69 -2.78 11.31 -11.91
C ARG A 69 -3.77 11.06 -10.77
N SER A 70 -3.47 11.61 -9.59
CA SER A 70 -4.14 11.26 -8.32
C SER A 70 -5.67 11.24 -8.40
N GLU A 71 -6.29 12.28 -8.97
CA GLU A 71 -7.75 12.35 -9.10
C GLU A 71 -8.33 11.18 -9.89
N ARG A 72 -7.73 10.88 -11.07
CA ARG A 72 -8.17 9.77 -11.92
C ARG A 72 -7.91 8.43 -11.25
N ALA A 73 -6.73 8.24 -10.65
CA ALA A 73 -6.40 7.00 -9.96
C ALA A 73 -7.39 6.73 -8.80
N ARG A 74 -7.67 7.74 -7.97
CA ARG A 74 -8.65 7.65 -6.89
C ARG A 74 -10.05 7.33 -7.41
N ALA A 75 -10.48 7.94 -8.51
CA ALA A 75 -11.77 7.65 -9.13
C ALA A 75 -11.87 6.23 -9.72
N THR A 76 -10.75 5.64 -10.14
CA THR A 76 -10.69 4.25 -10.63
C THR A 76 -10.90 3.23 -9.51
N VAL A 77 -10.47 3.52 -8.28
CA VAL A 77 -10.58 2.59 -7.15
C VAL A 77 -12.01 2.62 -6.57
N THR A 78 -12.85 1.72 -7.06
CA THR A 78 -14.27 1.60 -6.63
C THR A 78 -14.53 0.39 -5.75
N ASN A 79 -13.68 -0.64 -5.82
CA ASN A 79 -13.82 -1.88 -5.03
C ASN A 79 -12.98 -1.89 -3.76
N ALA A 80 -12.28 -0.79 -3.44
CA ALA A 80 -11.55 -0.61 -2.19
C ALA A 80 -11.62 0.85 -1.73
N THR A 81 -11.30 1.09 -0.47
CA THR A 81 -11.04 2.44 0.05
C THR A 81 -9.55 2.73 -0.11
N TYR A 82 -9.21 3.69 -0.98
CA TYR A 82 -7.84 4.17 -1.10
C TYR A 82 -7.50 5.18 0.01
N LEU A 83 -6.41 4.95 0.74
CA LEU A 83 -5.91 5.84 1.79
C LEU A 83 -4.56 6.46 1.36
N GLU A 84 -4.46 7.78 1.50
CA GLU A 84 -3.23 8.54 1.27
C GLU A 84 -3.21 9.72 2.22
N ASP A 85 -2.45 9.55 3.30
CA ASP A 85 -2.42 10.46 4.45
C ASP A 85 -3.84 10.78 4.95
N SER A 86 -4.65 9.73 5.04
CA SER A 86 -6.04 9.75 5.44
C SER A 86 -6.40 8.47 6.20
N GLY A 87 -7.58 8.45 6.82
CA GLY A 87 -8.04 7.29 7.59
C GLY A 87 -9.53 7.03 7.51
N ILE A 88 -9.92 5.83 7.95
CA ILE A 88 -11.30 5.32 7.95
C ILE A 88 -11.53 4.46 9.19
N THR A 89 -12.74 4.51 9.75
CA THR A 89 -13.15 3.60 10.82
C THR A 89 -13.90 2.41 10.26
N ILE A 90 -13.42 1.20 10.56
CA ILE A 90 -14.06 -0.05 10.16
C ILE A 90 -14.18 -0.94 11.39
N GLY A 91 -15.38 -1.45 11.67
CA GLY A 91 -15.64 -2.33 12.82
C GLY A 91 -15.15 -1.78 14.17
N GLY A 92 -15.17 -0.45 14.34
CA GLY A 92 -14.74 0.24 15.57
C GLY A 92 -13.24 0.57 15.66
N PHE A 93 -12.41 0.14 14.70
CA PHE A 93 -10.98 0.46 14.66
C PHE A 93 -10.69 1.57 13.65
N TYR A 94 -9.87 2.54 14.02
CA TYR A 94 -9.42 3.62 13.14
C TYR A 94 -8.13 3.22 12.40
N PHE A 95 -8.23 3.13 11.08
CA PHE A 95 -7.12 2.84 10.18
C PHE A 95 -6.57 4.13 9.59
N TRP A 96 -5.26 4.27 9.52
CA TRP A 96 -4.58 5.37 8.83
C TRP A 96 -3.62 4.82 7.79
N GLY A 97 -3.68 5.34 6.55
CA GLY A 97 -2.85 4.89 5.44
C GLY A 97 -1.94 5.99 4.90
N SER A 98 -0.68 5.67 4.61
CA SER A 98 0.26 6.60 3.98
C SER A 98 1.26 5.88 3.06
N PRO A 99 1.46 6.35 1.82
CA PRO A 99 2.31 5.67 0.84
C PRO A 99 3.80 6.04 0.93
N TRP A 100 4.14 7.07 1.72
CA TRP A 100 5.48 7.65 1.70
C TRP A 100 6.56 6.66 2.15
N THR A 101 7.70 6.68 1.47
CA THR A 101 8.88 5.89 1.84
C THR A 101 10.15 6.74 1.82
N PRO A 102 11.17 6.38 2.63
CA PRO A 102 12.47 6.99 2.52
C PRO A 102 13.04 6.83 1.11
N ARG A 103 13.56 7.93 0.55
CA ARG A 103 14.12 7.93 -0.80
C ARG A 103 15.18 6.83 -0.97
N PHE A 104 14.94 5.98 -1.95
CA PHE A 104 15.89 4.96 -2.42
C PHE A 104 16.29 5.23 -3.88
N ARG A 105 15.32 5.66 -4.71
CA ARG A 105 15.48 6.03 -6.12
C ARG A 105 14.53 7.19 -6.46
N ASP A 106 14.46 7.56 -7.73
CA ASP A 106 13.45 8.51 -8.24
C ASP A 106 12.14 7.78 -8.54
N TRP A 107 11.55 7.18 -7.51
CA TRP A 107 10.29 6.45 -7.57
C TRP A 107 9.14 7.22 -6.93
N ALA A 108 7.90 6.74 -7.09
CA ALA A 108 6.73 7.39 -6.51
C ALA A 108 6.82 7.41 -4.98
N PHE A 109 6.18 8.40 -4.38
CA PHE A 109 6.04 8.57 -2.94
C PHE A 109 7.37 8.48 -2.16
N ASN A 110 8.49 8.85 -2.78
CA ASN A 110 9.79 8.95 -2.13
C ASN A 110 10.01 10.35 -1.57
N LEU A 111 10.34 10.43 -0.28
CA LEU A 111 10.77 11.65 0.40
C LEU A 111 12.10 11.41 1.12
N ASP A 112 12.90 12.47 1.26
CA ASP A 112 14.17 12.35 1.97
C ASP A 112 13.95 12.10 3.46
N ARG A 113 14.86 11.33 4.06
CA ARG A 113 14.87 11.12 5.51
C ARG A 113 15.06 12.45 6.23
N GLY A 114 14.50 12.56 7.42
CA GLY A 114 14.53 13.79 8.22
C GLY A 114 13.22 14.55 8.16
N GLU A 115 13.28 15.87 7.99
CA GLU A 115 12.10 16.74 8.03
C GLU A 115 11.01 16.37 7.02
N PRO A 116 11.31 16.07 5.74
CA PRO A 116 10.27 15.80 4.75
C PRO A 116 9.36 14.62 5.13
N LEU A 117 9.96 13.49 5.52
CA LEU A 117 9.22 12.34 6.03
C LEU A 117 8.57 12.61 7.39
N ARG A 118 9.26 13.30 8.31
CA ARG A 118 8.72 13.64 9.63
C ARG A 118 7.42 14.43 9.50
N THR A 119 7.35 15.40 8.58
CA THR A 119 6.13 16.18 8.34
C THR A 119 4.95 15.28 7.96
N GLN A 120 5.17 14.22 7.17
CA GLN A 120 4.10 13.26 6.84
C GLN A 120 3.70 12.41 8.05
N TRP A 121 4.69 11.93 8.81
CA TRP A 121 4.44 11.11 10.01
C TRP A 121 3.74 11.86 11.13
N GLN A 122 3.92 13.18 11.23
CA GLN A 122 3.18 14.02 12.18
C GLN A 122 1.68 14.16 11.87
N ARG A 123 1.24 13.80 10.66
CA ARG A 123 -0.18 13.82 10.29
C ARG A 123 -0.95 12.62 10.81
N ILE A 124 -0.26 11.55 11.26
CA ILE A 124 -0.88 10.34 11.79
C ILE A 124 -1.62 10.70 13.09
N PRO A 125 -2.96 10.51 13.16
CA PRO A 125 -3.72 10.82 14.35
C PRO A 125 -3.35 9.91 15.53
N LEU A 126 -3.37 10.46 16.75
CA LEU A 126 -3.04 9.71 17.97
C LEU A 126 -4.05 8.59 18.30
N ASN A 127 -5.26 8.65 17.74
CA ASN A 127 -6.29 7.62 17.88
C ASN A 127 -6.20 6.52 16.80
N THR A 128 -5.06 6.40 16.09
CA THR A 128 -4.83 5.35 15.10
C THR A 128 -4.62 4.00 15.79
N ASP A 129 -5.52 3.06 15.51
CA ASP A 129 -5.42 1.68 15.98
C ASP A 129 -4.55 0.84 15.04
N VAL A 130 -4.67 1.07 13.72
CA VAL A 130 -3.93 0.34 12.69
C VAL A 130 -3.30 1.34 11.71
N LEU A 131 -1.97 1.38 11.69
CA LEU A 131 -1.20 2.16 10.72
C LEU A 131 -0.79 1.29 9.54
N VAL A 132 -1.10 1.73 8.33
CA VAL A 132 -0.70 1.09 7.08
C VAL A 132 0.29 1.99 6.35
N THR A 133 1.54 1.55 6.26
CA THR A 133 2.59 2.20 5.47
C THR A 133 3.15 1.22 4.46
N HIS A 134 3.61 1.71 3.32
CA HIS A 134 4.23 0.84 2.31
C HIS A 134 5.59 0.31 2.79
N GLY A 135 6.48 1.21 3.21
CA GLY A 135 7.77 0.84 3.77
C GLY A 135 7.69 0.43 5.25
N PRO A 136 8.59 -0.46 5.72
CA PRO A 136 8.68 -0.84 7.12
C PRO A 136 9.29 0.28 7.99
N PRO A 137 8.96 0.32 9.30
CA PRO A 137 9.65 1.19 10.24
C PRO A 137 11.07 0.68 10.55
N ALA A 138 11.95 1.59 10.96
CA ALA A 138 13.35 1.28 11.24
C ALA A 138 13.50 0.20 12.33
N GLY A 139 14.33 -0.80 12.06
CA GLY A 139 14.62 -1.92 12.95
C GLY A 139 13.57 -3.03 12.98
N ILE A 140 12.48 -2.92 12.21
CA ILE A 140 11.41 -3.93 12.16
C ILE A 140 11.22 -4.37 10.73
N ARG A 141 11.75 -5.56 10.40
CA ARG A 141 11.62 -6.18 9.05
C ARG A 141 12.11 -5.26 7.92
N ASP A 142 13.05 -4.37 8.20
CA ASP A 142 13.64 -3.40 7.27
C ASP A 142 15.01 -3.86 6.71
N THR A 143 15.28 -5.16 6.77
CA THR A 143 16.52 -5.76 6.26
C THR A 143 16.20 -6.85 5.26
N VAL A 144 17.02 -6.94 4.21
CA VAL A 144 16.97 -8.02 3.22
C VAL A 144 18.17 -8.94 3.43
N VAL A 145 17.98 -10.25 3.29
CA VAL A 145 19.09 -11.21 3.29
C VAL A 145 19.75 -11.13 1.91
N THR A 146 20.93 -10.53 1.82
CA THR A 146 21.72 -10.57 0.57
C THR A 146 22.43 -11.93 0.50
N PRO A 147 22.19 -12.77 -0.53
CA PRO A 147 23.00 -13.96 -0.72
C PRO A 147 24.45 -13.54 -0.98
N ILE A 148 25.40 -14.11 -0.24
CA ILE A 148 26.83 -13.94 -0.56
C ILE A 148 27.05 -14.60 -1.91
N VAL A 149 27.27 -13.81 -2.96
CA VAL A 149 27.83 -14.32 -4.21
C VAL A 149 29.30 -14.62 -3.92
N VAL A 150 29.60 -15.87 -3.57
CA VAL A 150 30.98 -16.35 -3.56
C VAL A 150 31.40 -16.46 -5.02
N VAL A 151 32.09 -15.43 -5.51
CA VAL A 151 32.79 -15.50 -6.79
C VAL A 151 33.95 -16.47 -6.57
N GLN A 152 33.87 -17.67 -7.14
CA GLN A 152 35.00 -18.58 -7.28
C GLN A 152 35.88 -18.14 -8.45
#